data_AF-A0A434IDG1-F1
#
_entry.id   AF-A0A434IDG1-F1
#
_cell.length_a   1.000
_cell.length_b   1.000
_cell.length_c   1.000
_cell.angle_alpha   90.00
_cell.angle_beta   90.00
_cell.angle_gamma   90.00
#
_symmetry.space_group_name_H-M   'P 1'
#
loop_
_entity.id
_entity.type
_entity.pdbx_description
1 polymer ?
#
loop_
_entity_poly.entity_id
_entity_poly.type
_entity_poly.pdbx_seq_one_letter_code
_entity_poly.pdbx_strand_id
1 'polypeptide(L)'
;MKNAANALLNRVEFPVLLAGLVIAAGLWGFEELMEIARATTPHAFDTEILLAFRQAGRPDSPIGPLWLQGAMRDITSLGSGSVLVL
;
A
#
# COMPACT_ATOMS: atom_id res chain seq x y z
N MET A 1 43.19 -11.49 4.67
CA MET A 1 41.73 -11.48 4.41
C MET A 1 40.92 -10.79 5.51
N LYS A 2 41.11 -11.11 6.80
CA LYS A 2 40.42 -10.44 7.93
C LYS A 2 40.57 -8.90 7.97
N ASN A 3 41.75 -8.39 7.57
CA ASN A 3 42.04 -6.95 7.63
C ASN A 3 41.25 -6.11 6.61
N ALA A 4 40.95 -6.67 5.43
CA ALA A 4 40.18 -5.96 4.40
C ALA A 4 38.68 -5.90 4.76
N ALA A 5 38.14 -7.01 5.30
CA ALA A 5 36.77 -7.06 5.79
C ALA A 5 36.54 -6.09 6.96
N ASN A 6 37.47 -6.02 7.92
CA ASN A 6 37.39 -5.09 9.05
C ASN A 6 37.52 -3.62 8.62
N ALA A 7 38.35 -3.31 7.62
CA ALA A 7 38.46 -1.96 7.07
C ALA A 7 37.19 -1.52 6.32
N LEU A 8 36.50 -2.46 5.65
CA LEU A 8 35.19 -2.24 5.02
C LEU A 8 34.09 -2.03 6.07
N LEU A 9 34.03 -2.90 7.08
CA LEU A 9 33.07 -2.79 8.19
C LEU A 9 33.21 -1.46 8.96
N ASN A 10 34.43 -0.94 9.15
CA ASN A 10 34.65 0.37 9.77
C ASN A 10 34.26 1.57 8.88
N ARG A 11 34.16 1.39 7.56
CA ARG A 11 33.73 2.44 6.62
C ARG A 11 32.22 2.48 6.43
N VAL A 12 31.53 1.40 6.78
CA VAL A 12 30.11 1.24 6.53
C VAL A 12 29.35 1.47 7.82
N GLU A 13 28.63 2.57 7.90
CA GLU A 13 27.81 2.90 9.05
C GLU A 13 26.63 1.91 9.15
N PHE A 14 26.53 1.19 10.27
CA PHE A 14 25.45 0.23 10.53
C PHE A 14 24.04 0.81 10.28
N PRO A 15 23.72 2.07 10.65
CA PRO A 15 22.43 2.68 10.32
C PRO A 15 22.16 2.77 8.82
N VAL A 16 23.18 3.04 8.01
CA VAL A 16 23.05 3.14 6.54
C VAL A 16 22.77 1.77 5.94
N LEU A 17 23.45 0.71 6.41
CA LEU A 17 23.15 -0.66 5.99
C LEU A 17 21.75 -1.08 6.39
N LEU A 18 21.33 -0.76 7.62
CA LEU A 18 19.99 -1.08 8.10
C LEU A 18 18.93 -0.35 7.26
N ALA A 19 19.13 0.95 6.98
CA ALA A 19 18.23 1.72 6.13
C ALA A 19 18.15 1.12 4.71
N GLY A 20 19.30 0.77 4.12
CA GLY A 20 19.34 0.09 2.81
C GLY A 20 18.62 -1.25 2.82
N LEU A 21 18.79 -2.05 3.88
CA LEU A 21 18.10 -3.32 4.05
C LEU A 21 16.58 -3.14 4.17
N VAL A 22 16.12 -2.15 4.94
CA VAL A 22 14.69 -1.82 5.09
C VAL A 22 14.09 -1.40 3.75
N ILE A 23 14.78 -0.55 2.99
CA ILE A 23 14.33 -0.14 1.66
C ILE A 23 14.26 -1.34 0.72
N ALA A 24 15.32 -2.17 0.66
CA ALA A 24 15.35 -3.35 -0.18
C ALA A 24 14.23 -4.35 0.16
N ALA A 25 14.02 -4.61 1.46
CA ALA A 25 12.94 -5.47 1.94
C ALA A 25 11.56 -4.89 1.63
N GLY A 26 11.37 -3.58 1.78
CA GLY A 26 10.13 -2.90 1.43
C GLY A 26 9.81 -2.96 -0.06
N LEU A 27 10.82 -2.75 -0.92
CA LEU A 27 10.66 -2.88 -2.38
C LEU A 27 10.36 -4.31 -2.81
N TRP A 28 11.06 -5.30 -2.24
CA TRP A 28 10.78 -6.72 -2.48
C TRP A 28 9.36 -7.09 -2.04
N GLY A 29 8.97 -6.70 -0.83
CA GLY A 29 7.62 -6.96 -0.32
C GLY A 29 6.54 -6.31 -1.19
N PHE A 30 6.79 -5.10 -1.69
CA PHE A 30 5.90 -4.43 -2.63
C PHE A 30 5.78 -5.18 -3.96
N GLU A 31 6.88 -5.70 -4.52
CA GLU A 31 6.86 -6.51 -5.75
C GLU A 31 5.97 -7.75 -5.57
N GLU A 32 6.15 -8.50 -4.48
CA GLU A 32 5.38 -9.69 -4.17
C GLU A 32 3.87 -9.36 -4.08
N LEU A 33 3.52 -8.28 -3.38
CA LEU A 33 2.14 -7.81 -3.29
C LEU A 33 1.58 -7.43 -4.67
N MET A 34 2.39 -6.81 -5.52
CA MET A 34 2.00 -6.45 -6.88
C MET A 34 1.80 -7.69 -7.78
N GLU A 35 2.57 -8.74 -7.57
CA GLU A 35 2.35 -10.02 -8.27
C GLU A 35 0.99 -10.62 -7.89
N ILE A 36 0.68 -10.66 -6.59
CA ILE A 36 -0.62 -11.13 -6.10
C ILE A 36 -1.76 -10.26 -6.65
N ALA A 37 -1.62 -8.94 -6.63
CA ALA A 37 -2.65 -8.02 -7.11
C ALA A 37 -2.98 -8.19 -8.60
N ARG A 38 -2.03 -8.68 -9.41
CA ARG A 38 -2.27 -8.97 -10.85
C ARG A 38 -2.88 -10.34 -11.10
N ALA A 39 -2.94 -11.21 -10.09
CA ALA A 39 -3.53 -12.53 -10.24
C ALA A 39 -5.06 -12.47 -10.33
N THR A 40 -5.67 -13.42 -11.05
CA THR A 40 -7.12 -13.47 -11.29
C THR A 40 -7.91 -13.78 -10.02
N THR A 41 -7.42 -14.68 -9.17
CA THR A 41 -8.16 -15.12 -7.97
C THR A 41 -8.38 -13.99 -6.97
N PRO A 42 -7.36 -13.17 -6.61
CA PRO A 42 -7.57 -11.97 -5.80
C PRO A 42 -8.59 -11.01 -6.41
N HIS A 43 -8.55 -10.80 -7.74
CA HIS A 43 -9.46 -9.86 -8.39
C HIS A 43 -10.94 -10.24 -8.25
N ALA A 44 -11.27 -11.53 -8.34
CA ALA A 44 -12.64 -12.01 -8.17
C ALA A 44 -13.16 -11.77 -6.74
N PHE A 45 -12.33 -12.07 -5.74
CA PHE A 45 -12.64 -11.83 -4.33
C PHE A 45 -12.80 -10.34 -4.01
N ASP A 46 -11.88 -9.49 -4.49
CA ASP A 46 -11.97 -8.04 -4.32
C ASP A 46 -13.25 -7.48 -4.94
N THR A 47 -13.63 -7.99 -6.10
CA THR A 47 -14.88 -7.59 -6.78
C THR A 47 -16.10 -8.01 -5.98
N GLU A 48 -16.11 -9.20 -5.39
CA GLU A 48 -17.20 -9.67 -4.53
C GLU A 48 -17.37 -8.77 -3.31
N ILE A 49 -16.26 -8.43 -2.63
CA ILE A 49 -16.29 -7.49 -1.50
C ILE A 49 -16.82 -6.12 -1.95
N LEU A 50 -16.31 -5.58 -3.05
CA LEU A 50 -16.76 -4.27 -3.54
C LEU A 50 -18.25 -4.26 -3.85
N LEU A 51 -18.76 -5.31 -4.50
CA LEU A 51 -20.17 -5.46 -4.86
C LEU A 51 -21.07 -5.72 -3.65
N ALA A 52 -20.56 -6.32 -2.58
CA ALA A 52 -21.31 -6.49 -1.32
C ALA A 52 -21.76 -5.15 -0.71
N PHE A 53 -21.09 -4.04 -1.03
CA PHE A 53 -21.44 -2.68 -0.62
C PHE A 53 -22.21 -1.88 -1.70
N ARG A 54 -22.63 -2.52 -2.80
CA ARG A 54 -23.37 -1.89 -3.91
C ARG A 54 -24.77 -2.45 -4.06
N GLN A 55 -25.68 -1.64 -4.59
CA GLN A 55 -27.00 -2.12 -4.98
C GLN A 55 -26.88 -3.08 -6.17
N ALA A 56 -27.59 -4.20 -6.11
CA ALA A 56 -27.60 -5.19 -7.19
C ALA A 56 -28.07 -4.55 -8.51
N GLY A 57 -27.32 -4.75 -9.58
CA GLY A 57 -27.57 -4.15 -10.90
C GLY A 57 -27.23 -2.65 -11.01
N ARG A 58 -26.76 -2.00 -9.93
CA ARG A 58 -26.33 -0.59 -9.91
C ARG A 58 -24.99 -0.42 -9.17
N PRO A 59 -23.85 -0.80 -9.80
CA PRO A 59 -22.53 -0.78 -9.17
C PRO A 59 -22.05 0.63 -8.73
N ASP A 60 -22.62 1.67 -9.31
CA ASP A 60 -22.40 3.08 -8.97
C ASP A 60 -23.13 3.52 -7.69
N SER A 61 -24.11 2.74 -7.23
CA SER A 61 -24.95 3.08 -6.09
C SER A 61 -24.52 2.33 -4.82
N PRO A 62 -23.87 3.00 -3.84
CA PRO A 62 -23.54 2.39 -2.55
C PRO A 62 -24.79 2.01 -1.74
N ILE A 63 -24.64 1.03 -0.87
CA ILE A 63 -25.62 0.72 0.18
C ILE A 63 -25.37 1.64 1.37
N GLY A 64 -26.43 2.25 1.92
CA GLY A 64 -26.38 3.03 3.15
C GLY A 64 -27.26 4.30 3.13
N PRO A 65 -27.31 5.05 4.25
CA PRO A 65 -27.99 6.33 4.32
C PRO A 65 -27.38 7.39 3.38
N LEU A 66 -28.19 8.37 2.97
CA LEU A 66 -27.77 9.44 2.04
C LEU A 66 -26.52 10.22 2.50
N TRP A 67 -26.33 10.39 3.81
CA TRP A 67 -25.19 11.12 4.37
C TRP A 67 -23.88 10.33 4.30
N LEU A 68 -23.93 9.00 4.24
CA LEU A 68 -22.75 8.13 4.40
C LEU A 68 -21.76 8.31 3.25
N GLN A 69 -22.27 8.42 2.02
CA GLN A 69 -21.41 8.64 0.85
C GLN A 69 -20.65 9.97 0.94
N GLY A 70 -21.30 11.02 1.42
CA GLY A 70 -20.66 12.32 1.68
C GLY A 70 -19.57 12.20 2.73
N ALA A 71 -19.90 11.63 3.89
CA ALA A 71 -18.95 11.45 4.99
C ALA A 71 -17.70 10.64 4.59
N MET A 72 -17.86 9.56 3.82
CA MET A 72 -16.72 8.78 3.35
C MET A 72 -15.86 9.56 2.35
N ARG A 73 -16.47 10.39 1.49
CA ARG A 73 -15.72 11.29 0.59
C ARG A 73 -14.90 12.30 1.39
N ASP A 74 -15.48 12.87 2.44
CA ASP A 74 -14.79 13.86 3.28
C ASP A 74 -13.62 13.21 4.04
N ILE A 75 -13.80 12.01 4.59
CA ILE A 75 -12.71 11.28 5.26
C ILE A 75 -11.58 10.93 4.28
N THR A 76 -11.93 10.41 3.09
CA THR A 76 -10.92 10.06 2.08
C THR A 76 -10.18 11.28 1.52
N SER A 77 -10.76 12.49 1.63
CA SER A 77 -10.07 13.73 1.28
C SER A 77 -8.80 13.97 2.12
N LEU A 78 -8.70 13.39 3.32
CA LEU A 78 -7.49 13.47 4.14
C LEU A 78 -6.25 12.88 3.45
N GLY A 79 -6.44 11.93 2.52
CA GLY A 79 -5.37 11.37 1.70
C GLY A 79 -5.07 12.17 0.43
N SER A 80 -5.80 13.24 0.15
CA SER A 80 -5.59 14.08 -1.04
C SER A 80 -4.31 14.89 -0.93
N GLY A 81 -3.61 15.07 -2.05
CA GLY A 81 -2.43 15.93 -2.12
C GLY A 81 -2.71 17.37 -1.68
N SER A 82 -3.90 17.90 -1.97
CA SER A 82 -4.28 19.24 -1.51
C SER A 82 -4.35 19.34 0.01
N VAL A 83 -4.83 18.30 0.70
CA VAL A 83 -4.95 18.30 2.17
C VAL A 83 -3.63 18.00 2.85
N LEU A 84 -2.77 17.17 2.24
CA LEU A 84 -1.47 16.80 2.83
C LEU A 84 -0.42 17.92 2.71
N VAL A 85 -0.57 18.85 1.77
CA VAL A 85 0.47 19.85 1.41
C VAL A 85 0.10 21.28 1.81
N LEU A 86 -1.20 21.61 1.90
CA LEU A 86 -1.69 22.93 2.31
C LEU A 86 -1.90 22.99 3.83
#